data_AF-A0A915UQJ4-F1
#
_entry.id   AF-A0A915UQJ4-F1
#
_cell.length_a   1.000
_cell.length_b   1.000
_cell.length_c   1.000
_cell.angle_alpha   90.00
_cell.angle_beta   90.00
_cell.angle_gamma   90.00
#
_symmetry.space_group_name_H-M   'P 1'
#
loop_
_entity.id
_entity.type
_entity.pdbx_description
1 polymer ?
#
loop_
_entity_poly.entity_id
_entity_poly.type
_entity_poly.pdbx_seq_one_letter_code
_entity_poly.pdbx_strand_id
1 'polypeptide(L)'
;MNREEITDELVRKAEEIVADCFSQPSNSTNTTGRTQVSNAIDAINQSRSVTVFCNWLRYQMAREEFWRTAGKNGAFGKQIYDYAQHLHEKYPQNAAAHLTNFLGFVRRTLIALKYLDQIPAQFREVSAR
;
A
#
# COMPACT_ATOMS: atom_id res chain seq x y z
N MET A 1 22.96 0.36 -0.89
CA MET A 1 21.83 0.08 0.02
C MET A 1 21.76 -1.41 0.25
N ASN A 2 21.80 -1.85 1.50
CA ASN A 2 21.68 -3.26 1.85
C ASN A 2 20.19 -3.70 1.83
N ARG A 3 19.94 -5.00 2.02
CA ARG A 3 18.57 -5.56 1.95
C ARG A 3 17.65 -5.03 3.06
N GLU A 4 18.20 -4.78 4.24
CA GLU A 4 17.45 -4.29 5.40
C GLU A 4 16.98 -2.85 5.16
N GLU A 5 17.90 -1.98 4.70
CA GLU A 5 17.59 -0.60 4.35
C GLU A 5 16.50 -0.49 3.27
N ILE A 6 16.51 -1.39 2.27
CA ILE A 6 15.43 -1.45 1.27
C ILE A 6 14.12 -1.82 1.95
N THR A 7 14.14 -2.87 2.77
CA THR A 7 12.94 -3.37 3.43
C THR A 7 12.31 -2.28 4.31
N ASP A 8 13.13 -1.57 5.08
CA ASP A 8 12.68 -0.46 5.93
C ASP A 8 12.10 0.69 5.10
N GLU A 9 12.72 1.03 3.95
CA GLU A 9 12.17 2.01 3.01
C GLU A 9 10.77 1.60 2.53
N LEU A 10 10.61 0.34 2.10
CA LEU A 10 9.33 -0.18 1.59
C LEU A 10 8.25 -0.17 2.68
N VAL A 11 8.59 -0.59 3.91
CA VAL A 11 7.68 -0.59 5.06
C VAL A 11 7.22 0.83 5.36
N ARG A 12 8.17 1.75 5.57
CA ARG A 12 7.87 3.13 5.93
C ARG A 12 7.01 3.80 4.86
N LYS A 13 7.30 3.57 3.58
CA LYS A 13 6.52 4.18 2.50
C LYS A 13 5.11 3.60 2.43
N ALA A 14 4.94 2.31 2.69
CA ALA A 14 3.63 1.68 2.75
C ALA A 14 2.78 2.26 3.89
N GLU A 15 3.38 2.44 5.07
CA GLU A 15 2.74 3.04 6.24
C GLU A 15 2.34 4.50 6.00
N GLU A 16 3.24 5.29 5.41
CA GLU A 16 3.00 6.70 5.06
C GLU A 16 1.79 6.85 4.14
N ILE A 17 1.75 6.09 3.03
CA ILE A 17 0.66 6.17 2.04
C ILE A 17 -0.67 5.71 2.65
N VAL A 18 -0.65 4.63 3.43
CA VAL A 18 -1.85 4.12 4.07
C VAL A 18 -2.38 5.10 5.13
N ALA A 19 -1.51 5.67 5.95
CA ALA A 19 -1.90 6.67 6.95
C ALA A 19 -2.46 7.94 6.31
N ASP A 20 -1.90 8.38 5.18
CA ASP A 20 -2.39 9.56 4.47
C ASP A 20 -3.83 9.39 3.94
N CYS A 21 -4.16 8.21 3.41
CA CYS A 21 -5.48 7.96 2.81
C CYS A 21 -6.51 7.34 3.76
N PHE A 22 -6.10 6.65 4.83
CA PHE A 22 -6.99 5.83 5.66
C PHE A 22 -6.89 6.10 7.16
N SER A 23 -6.31 7.24 7.56
CA SER A 23 -6.19 7.63 8.98
C SER A 23 -7.52 7.88 9.71
N GLN A 24 -8.64 8.00 8.98
CA GLN A 24 -9.97 8.05 9.59
C GLN A 24 -10.70 6.71 9.40
N PRO A 25 -11.22 6.10 10.48
CA PRO A 25 -11.98 4.86 10.38
C PRO A 25 -13.35 5.13 9.77
N SER A 26 -13.41 5.19 8.44
CA SER A 26 -14.66 5.03 7.72
C SER A 26 -14.92 3.52 7.57
N ASN A 27 -16.02 3.05 8.15
CA ASN A 27 -16.40 1.63 8.26
C ASN A 27 -16.51 0.86 6.91
N SER A 28 -16.29 1.50 5.76
CA SER A 28 -16.51 0.96 4.41
C SER A 28 -15.28 0.30 3.76
N THR A 29 -14.10 0.31 4.37
CA THR A 29 -12.83 -0.14 3.75
C THR A 29 -12.50 -1.64 3.90
N ASN A 30 -13.32 -2.41 4.63
CA ASN A 30 -12.85 -3.63 5.32
C ASN A 30 -12.55 -4.87 4.44
N THR A 31 -13.44 -5.26 3.53
CA THR A 31 -13.23 -6.45 2.67
C THR A 31 -12.72 -6.05 1.29
N THR A 32 -13.27 -4.98 0.72
CA THR A 32 -12.92 -4.47 -0.60
C THR A 32 -11.44 -4.09 -0.68
N GLY A 33 -10.89 -3.35 0.31
CA GLY A 33 -9.49 -2.94 0.27
C GLY A 33 -8.49 -4.10 0.29
N ARG A 34 -8.76 -5.14 1.09
CA ARG A 34 -7.92 -6.35 1.15
C ARG A 34 -7.92 -7.10 -0.18
N THR A 35 -9.09 -7.24 -0.80
CA THR A 35 -9.24 -7.90 -2.10
C THR A 35 -8.54 -7.08 -3.19
N GLN A 36 -8.74 -5.76 -3.22
CA GLN A 36 -8.13 -4.88 -4.21
C GLN A 36 -6.60 -4.92 -4.14
N VAL A 37 -6.00 -4.86 -2.95
CA VAL A 37 -4.53 -4.96 -2.83
C VAL A 37 -4.02 -6.38 -3.14
N SER A 38 -4.80 -7.42 -2.85
CA SER A 38 -4.43 -8.79 -3.27
C SER A 38 -4.42 -8.93 -4.80
N ASN A 39 -5.41 -8.37 -5.48
CA ASN A 39 -5.44 -8.31 -6.94
C ASN A 39 -4.25 -7.53 -7.51
N ALA A 40 -3.82 -6.46 -6.83
CA ALA A 40 -2.65 -5.68 -7.22
C ALA A 40 -1.35 -6.49 -7.11
N ILE A 41 -1.20 -7.28 -6.03
CA ILE A 41 -0.09 -8.22 -5.85
C ILE A 41 -0.10 -9.29 -6.96
N ASP A 42 -1.26 -9.84 -7.29
CA ASP A 42 -1.39 -10.83 -8.36
C ASP A 42 -1.02 -10.23 -9.72
N ALA A 43 -1.46 -8.99 -10.00
CA ALA A 43 -1.14 -8.29 -11.25
C ALA A 43 0.38 -8.09 -11.44
N ILE A 44 1.11 -7.67 -10.40
CA ILE A 44 2.58 -7.53 -10.51
C ILE A 44 3.28 -8.90 -10.57
N ASN A 45 2.81 -9.90 -9.82
CA ASN A 45 3.44 -11.23 -9.82
C ASN A 45 3.25 -11.97 -11.15
N GLN A 46 2.10 -11.83 -11.79
CA GLN A 46 1.80 -12.43 -13.10
C GLN A 46 2.57 -11.73 -14.23
N SER A 47 2.57 -10.40 -14.24
CA SER A 47 3.20 -9.63 -15.32
C SER A 47 4.71 -9.50 -15.17
N ARG A 48 5.23 -9.52 -13.94
CA ARG A 48 6.62 -9.20 -13.58
C ARG A 48 7.12 -7.90 -14.20
N SER A 49 6.20 -6.97 -14.48
CA SER A 49 6.48 -5.73 -15.20
C SER A 49 5.78 -4.56 -14.51
N VAL A 50 6.58 -3.61 -14.03
CA VAL A 50 6.06 -2.39 -13.38
C VAL A 50 5.21 -1.58 -14.37
N THR A 51 5.60 -1.52 -15.64
CA THR A 51 4.82 -0.83 -16.68
C THR A 51 3.42 -1.44 -16.86
N VAL A 52 3.32 -2.77 -16.90
CA VAL A 52 2.03 -3.48 -17.00
C VAL A 52 1.20 -3.27 -15.75
N PHE A 53 1.82 -3.37 -14.57
CA PHE A 53 1.16 -3.06 -13.30
C PHE A 53 0.61 -1.63 -13.27
N CYS A 54 1.40 -0.64 -13.69
CA CYS A 54 0.98 0.76 -13.73
C CYS A 54 -0.22 0.98 -14.65
N ASN A 55 -0.26 0.32 -15.82
CA ASN A 55 -1.43 0.36 -16.70
C ASN A 55 -2.67 -0.28 -16.05
N TRP A 56 -2.48 -1.44 -15.40
CA TRP A 56 -3.54 -2.10 -14.64
C TRP A 56 -4.08 -1.20 -13.53
N LEU A 57 -3.20 -0.55 -12.76
CA LEU A 57 -3.58 0.32 -11.65
C LEU A 57 -4.36 1.54 -12.15
N ARG A 58 -3.94 2.18 -13.24
CA ARG A 58 -4.71 3.28 -13.86
C ARG A 58 -6.12 2.84 -14.26
N TYR A 59 -6.26 1.63 -14.80
CA TYR A 59 -7.58 1.07 -15.13
C TYR A 59 -8.41 0.81 -13.87
N GLN A 60 -7.81 0.29 -12.79
CA GLN A 60 -8.51 0.10 -11.52
C GLN A 60 -8.94 1.42 -10.87
N MET A 61 -8.12 2.48 -10.97
CA MET A 61 -8.46 3.82 -10.48
C MET A 61 -9.73 4.39 -11.15
N ALA A 62 -10.00 4.01 -12.40
CA ALA A 62 -11.23 4.41 -13.09
C ALA A 62 -12.46 3.61 -12.63
N ARG A 63 -12.26 2.39 -12.10
CA ARG A 63 -13.34 1.44 -11.81
C ARG A 63 -13.73 1.36 -10.34
N GLU A 64 -12.75 1.42 -9.46
CA GLU A 64 -12.94 1.09 -8.04
C GLU A 64 -12.69 2.35 -7.20
N GLU A 65 -13.65 2.69 -6.34
CA GLU A 65 -13.54 3.85 -5.44
C GLU A 65 -12.37 3.73 -4.46
N PHE A 66 -12.00 2.50 -4.08
CA PHE A 66 -10.89 2.22 -3.17
C PHE A 66 -9.57 2.87 -3.62
N TRP A 67 -9.24 2.83 -4.91
CA TRP A 67 -8.00 3.46 -5.41
C TRP A 67 -8.10 4.98 -5.50
N ARG A 68 -9.31 5.52 -5.43
CA ARG A 68 -9.60 6.96 -5.44
C ARG A 68 -9.74 7.55 -4.05
N THR A 69 -9.57 6.76 -2.98
CA THR A 69 -9.56 7.28 -1.61
C THR A 69 -8.54 8.41 -1.49
N ALA A 70 -9.02 9.60 -1.11
CA ALA A 70 -8.22 10.80 -1.05
C ALA A 70 -7.34 10.82 0.21
N GLY A 71 -6.06 11.15 0.03
CA GLY A 71 -5.16 11.59 1.09
C GLY A 71 -4.65 13.00 0.82
N LYS A 72 -3.84 13.56 1.72
CA LYS A 72 -3.25 14.90 1.57
C LYS A 72 -2.29 14.97 0.39
N ASN A 73 -1.60 13.86 0.09
CA ASN A 73 -0.64 13.77 -1.01
C ASN A 73 -1.26 13.25 -2.32
N GLY A 74 -2.60 13.18 -2.39
CA GLY A 74 -3.34 12.71 -3.54
C GLY A 74 -4.06 11.38 -3.29
N ALA A 75 -4.73 10.87 -4.32
CA ALA A 75 -5.47 9.61 -4.22
C ALA A 75 -4.53 8.42 -3.99
N PHE A 76 -4.99 7.41 -3.24
CA PHE A 76 -4.23 6.22 -2.87
C PHE A 76 -3.57 5.52 -4.07
N GLY A 77 -4.33 5.28 -5.14
CA GLY A 77 -3.83 4.67 -6.36
C GLY A 77 -2.76 5.53 -7.06
N LYS A 78 -2.85 6.86 -6.98
CA LYS A 78 -1.84 7.76 -7.54
C LYS A 78 -0.53 7.68 -6.74
N GLN A 79 -0.61 7.66 -5.41
CA GLN A 79 0.59 7.53 -4.58
C GLN A 79 1.32 6.19 -4.80
N ILE A 80 0.57 5.08 -4.96
CA ILE A 80 1.14 3.77 -5.32
C ILE A 80 1.75 3.81 -6.72
N TYR A 81 1.08 4.43 -7.69
CA TYR A 81 1.59 4.59 -9.04
C TYR A 81 2.94 5.34 -9.05
N ASP A 82 3.00 6.48 -8.37
CA ASP A 82 4.21 7.30 -8.32
C ASP A 82 5.36 6.54 -7.64
N TYR A 83 5.08 5.79 -6.56
CA TYR A 83 6.11 4.98 -5.91
C TYR A 83 6.54 3.77 -6.75
N ALA A 84 5.63 3.15 -7.50
CA ALA A 84 5.98 2.09 -8.43
C ALA A 84 6.93 2.60 -9.53
N GLN A 85 6.69 3.80 -10.07
CA GLN A 85 7.62 4.44 -11.01
C GLN A 85 8.98 4.71 -10.36
N HIS A 86 8.99 5.25 -9.13
CA HIS A 86 10.24 5.46 -8.38
C HIS A 86 11.05 4.16 -8.20
N LEU A 87 10.41 3.05 -7.85
CA LEU A 87 11.07 1.75 -7.73
C LEU A 87 11.63 1.25 -9.06
N HIS A 88 10.92 1.52 -10.17
CA HIS A 88 11.38 1.17 -11.50
C HIS A 88 12.64 1.94 -11.92
N GLU A 89 12.68 3.24 -11.61
CA GLU A 89 13.82 4.11 -11.89
C GLU A 89 15.02 3.77 -11.00
N LYS A 90 14.79 3.57 -9.70
CA LYS A 90 15.85 3.36 -8.70
C LYS A 90 16.41 1.93 -8.72
N TYR A 91 15.57 0.93 -9.00
CA TYR A 91 15.94 -0.50 -8.93
C TYR A 91 15.47 -1.30 -10.16
N PRO A 92 15.88 -0.95 -11.38
CA PRO A 92 15.28 -1.49 -12.61
C PRO A 92 15.27 -3.02 -12.69
N GLN A 93 16.30 -3.70 -12.16
CA GLN A 93 16.42 -5.15 -12.18
C GLN A 93 15.54 -5.87 -11.15
N ASN A 94 15.19 -5.20 -10.05
CA ASN A 94 14.45 -5.79 -8.92
C ASN A 94 13.11 -5.09 -8.64
N ALA A 95 12.72 -4.14 -9.49
CA ALA A 95 11.57 -3.26 -9.26
C ALA A 95 10.28 -4.03 -9.04
N ALA A 96 10.03 -5.10 -9.82
CA ALA A 96 8.84 -5.93 -9.65
C ALA A 96 8.83 -6.64 -8.29
N ALA A 97 9.97 -7.20 -7.84
CA ALA A 97 10.07 -7.86 -6.54
C ALA A 97 9.90 -6.87 -5.37
N HIS A 98 10.52 -5.69 -5.47
CA HIS A 98 10.35 -4.63 -4.47
C HIS A 98 8.90 -4.11 -4.44
N LEU A 99 8.26 -3.96 -5.59
CA LEU A 99 6.86 -3.56 -5.68
C LEU A 99 5.93 -4.62 -5.07
N THR A 100 6.16 -5.91 -5.32
CA THR A 100 5.42 -7.00 -4.65
C THR A 100 5.56 -6.92 -3.13
N ASN A 101 6.78 -6.71 -2.62
CA ASN A 101 7.02 -6.60 -1.17
C ASN A 101 6.33 -5.37 -0.58
N PHE A 102 6.46 -4.22 -1.24
CA PHE A 102 5.78 -2.97 -0.87
C PHE A 102 4.26 -3.16 -0.78
N LEU A 103 3.63 -3.73 -1.81
CA LEU A 103 2.19 -4.02 -1.79
C LEU A 103 1.80 -4.99 -0.67
N GLY A 104 2.68 -5.95 -0.35
CA GLY A 104 2.54 -6.81 0.82
C GLY A 104 2.54 -6.06 2.14
N PHE A 105 3.40 -5.04 2.29
CA PHE A 105 3.39 -4.14 3.45
C PHE A 105 2.14 -3.27 3.48
N VAL A 106 1.74 -2.66 2.36
CA VAL A 106 0.49 -1.89 2.23
C VAL A 106 -0.71 -2.71 2.72
N ARG A 107 -0.82 -3.97 2.27
CA ARG A 107 -1.88 -4.89 2.71
C ARG A 107 -1.86 -5.12 4.22
N ARG A 108 -0.68 -5.33 4.81
CA ARG A 108 -0.52 -5.54 6.26
C ARG A 108 -0.88 -4.29 7.04
N THR A 109 -0.48 -3.10 6.60
CA THR A 109 -0.80 -1.84 7.26
C THR A 109 -2.31 -1.57 7.24
N LEU A 110 -2.98 -1.80 6.09
CA LEU A 110 -4.44 -1.68 6.00
C LEU A 110 -5.16 -2.63 6.97
N ILE A 111 -4.63 -3.85 7.15
CA ILE A 111 -5.16 -4.81 8.12
C ILE A 111 -4.89 -4.32 9.56
N ALA A 112 -3.72 -3.77 9.85
CA ALA A 112 -3.35 -3.29 11.17
C ALA A 112 -4.26 -2.14 11.63
N LEU A 113 -4.60 -1.19 10.74
CA LEU A 113 -5.54 -0.10 11.04
C LEU A 113 -6.87 -0.63 11.59
N LYS A 114 -7.41 -1.70 11.00
CA LYS A 114 -8.63 -2.36 11.49
C LYS A 114 -8.50 -2.85 12.93
N TYR A 115 -7.35 -3.42 13.29
CA TYR A 115 -7.17 -4.01 14.61
C TYR A 115 -6.89 -2.96 15.69
N LEU A 116 -6.25 -1.83 15.35
CA LEU A 116 -6.02 -0.73 16.31
C LEU A 116 -7.34 -0.16 16.87
N ASP A 117 -8.39 -0.12 16.05
CA ASP A 117 -9.74 0.27 16.48
C ASP A 117 -10.41 -0.77 17.40
N GLN A 118 -9.96 -2.02 17.34
CA GLN A 118 -10.49 -3.13 18.14
C GLN A 118 -9.72 -3.33 19.46
N ILE A 119 -8.61 -2.63 19.67
CA ILE A 119 -7.88 -2.66 20.94
C ILE A 119 -8.73 -2.00 22.02
N PRO A 120 -9.17 -2.76 23.05
CA PRO A 120 -9.90 -2.19 24.17
C PRO A 120 -9.09 -1.06 24.82
N ALA A 121 -9.75 0.03 25.22
CA ALA A 121 -9.09 1.23 25.73
C ALA A 121 -8.07 0.93 26.85
N GLN A 122 -8.32 -0.10 27.66
CA GLN A 122 -7.45 -0.58 28.74
C GLN A 122 -6.04 -1.03 28.30
N PHE A 123 -5.79 -1.24 27.00
CA PHE A 123 -4.48 -1.64 26.46
C PHE A 123 -3.78 -0.52 25.68
N ARG A 124 -4.40 0.66 25.49
CA ARG A 124 -3.81 1.77 24.73
C ARG A 124 -2.72 2.54 25.48
N GLU A 125 -2.68 2.45 26.81
CA GLU A 125 -1.72 3.19 27.65
C GLU A 125 -0.33 2.53 27.78
N VAL A 126 -0.17 1.28 27.36
CA VAL A 126 1.09 0.54 27.58
C VAL A 126 2.15 0.83 26.50
N SER A 127 1.76 1.37 25.34
CA SER A 127 2.67 1.60 24.21
C SER A 127 3.32 2.99 24.16
N ALA A 128 3.16 3.81 25.21
CA ALA A 128 3.72 5.16 25.29
C ALA A 128 4.87 5.28 26.32
N ARG A 129 5.67 4.22 26.47
CA ARG A 129 6.91 4.24 27.28
C ARG A 129 8.10 3.77 26.46
#